data_AF-A0A1L9B064-F1
#
_entry.id   AF-A0A1L9B064-F1
#
_cell.length_a   1.000
_cell.length_b   1.000
_cell.length_c   1.000
_cell.angle_alpha   90.00
_cell.angle_beta   90.00
_cell.angle_gamma   90.00
#
_symmetry.space_group_name_H-M   'P 1'
#
loop_
_entity.id
_entity.type
_entity.pdbx_description
1 polymer ?
#
loop_
_entity_poly.entity_id
_entity_poly.type
_entity_poly.pdbx_seq_one_letter_code
_entity_poly.pdbx_strand_id
1 'polypeptide(L)' 'MWLLMRNGYAPYVVEGQKLGDRAVYELHHMEPIHQGGSVYDLSNLMIMTPRFHKDVLDRTYHYSSEI' A
#
# COMPACT_ATOMS: atom_id res chain seq x y z
N MET A 1 -0.90 -6.15 18.34
CA MET A 1 -1.39 -6.52 16.99
C MET A 1 -2.85 -6.98 17.03
N TRP A 2 -3.19 -8.12 17.65
CA TRP A 2 -4.54 -8.71 17.64
C TRP A 2 -5.69 -7.81 18.16
N LEU A 3 -5.45 -6.98 19.18
CA LEU A 3 -6.47 -6.07 19.71
C LEU A 3 -6.85 -4.93 18.74
N LEU A 4 -5.92 -4.50 17.89
CA LEU A 4 -6.16 -3.42 16.92
C LEU A 4 -7.12 -3.88 15.83
N MET A 5 -6.81 -5.02 15.21
CA MET A 5 -7.59 -5.59 14.11
C MET A 5 -9.01 -5.97 14.54
N ARG A 6 -9.21 -6.45 15.77
CA ARG A 6 -10.56 -6.72 16.31
C ARG A 6 -11.44 -5.47 16.39
N ASN A 7 -10.82 -4.29 16.52
CA ASN A 7 -11.52 -3.01 16.54
C ASN A 7 -11.55 -2.33 15.17
N GLY A 8 -11.14 -3.02 14.09
CA GLY A 8 -11.13 -2.48 12.72
C GLY A 8 -9.92 -1.61 12.38
N TYR A 9 -8.93 -1.49 13.27
CA TYR A 9 -7.69 -0.76 12.97
C TYR A 9 -6.72 -1.61 12.14
N ALA A 10 -6.00 -0.96 11.22
CA ALA A 10 -4.92 -1.59 10.49
C ALA A 10 -3.76 -1.99 11.45
N PRO A 11 -3.14 -3.17 11.25
CA PRO A 11 -1.98 -3.57 12.04
C PRO A 11 -0.75 -2.70 11.73
N TYR A 12 0.14 -2.55 12.71
CA TYR A 12 1.43 -1.87 12.50
C TYR A 12 2.35 -2.70 11.60
N VAL A 13 3.11 -2.04 10.73
CA VAL A 13 4.20 -2.67 9.97
C VAL A 13 5.46 -2.82 10.84
N VAL A 14 6.41 -3.63 10.39
CA VAL A 14 7.75 -3.71 11.00
C VAL A 14 8.51 -2.39 10.84
N GLU A 15 9.42 -2.06 11.77
CA GLU A 15 10.06 -0.73 11.85
C GLU A 15 10.66 -0.25 10.52
N GLY A 16 11.40 -1.12 9.83
CA GLY A 16 12.06 -0.79 8.56
C GLY A 16 11.11 -0.53 7.38
N GLN A 17 9.81 -0.72 7.57
CA GLN A 17 8.78 -0.57 6.55
C GLN A 17 7.86 0.64 6.79
N LYS A 18 8.07 1.38 7.88
CA LYS A 18 7.40 2.66 8.14
C LYS A 18 7.89 3.75 7.17
N LEU A 19 7.09 4.79 7.00
CA LEU A 19 7.43 5.97 6.21
C LEU A 19 6.91 7.24 6.90
N GLY A 20 7.77 7.91 7.69
CA GLY A 20 7.34 9.02 8.54
C GLY A 20 6.28 8.56 9.54
N ASP A 21 5.16 9.29 9.61
CA ASP A 21 4.02 8.95 10.47
C ASP A 21 3.17 7.77 9.95
N ARG A 22 3.41 7.32 8.71
CA ARG A 22 2.72 6.15 8.13
C ARG A 22 3.37 4.89 8.69
N ALA A 23 2.68 4.24 9.63
CA ALA A 23 3.22 3.10 10.39
C ALA A 23 2.34 1.84 10.38
N VAL A 24 1.23 1.85 9.65
CA VAL A 24 0.31 0.71 9.51
C VAL A 24 0.24 0.24 8.08
N TYR A 25 -0.24 -0.99 7.86
CA TYR A 25 -0.50 -1.48 6.50
C TYR A 25 -1.58 -0.65 5.82
N GLU A 26 -1.47 -0.53 4.50
CA GLU A 26 -2.32 0.33 3.66
C GLU A 26 -2.98 -0.48 2.54
N LEU A 27 -4.15 -0.04 2.09
CA LEU A 27 -4.81 -0.57 0.91
C LEU A 27 -4.41 0.27 -0.31
N HIS A 28 -4.01 -0.40 -1.38
CA HIS A 28 -3.63 0.20 -2.65
C HIS A 28 -4.51 -0.37 -3.77
N HIS A 29 -4.96 0.49 -4.68
CA HIS A 29 -5.65 0.06 -5.90
C HIS A 29 -4.63 -0.30 -6.99
N MET A 30 -4.64 -1.55 -7.46
CA MET A 30 -3.70 -2.02 -8.49
C MET A 30 -3.92 -1.32 -9.83
N GLU A 31 -5.17 -1.24 -10.28
CA GLU A 31 -5.61 -0.36 -11.35
C GLU A 31 -6.09 0.95 -10.73
N PRO A 32 -5.49 2.10 -11.09
CA PRO A 32 -5.89 3.39 -10.54
C PRO A 32 -7.36 3.70 -10.84
N ILE A 33 -8.09 4.21 -9.84
CA ILE A 33 -9.52 4.56 -9.99
C ILE A 33 -9.75 5.52 -11.15
N HIS A 34 -8.86 6.50 -11.36
CA HIS A 34 -8.98 7.48 -12.45
C HIS A 34 -8.76 6.89 -13.85
N GLN A 35 -8.27 5.65 -13.96
CA GLN A 35 -8.09 4.91 -15.22
C GLN A 35 -9.16 3.84 -15.45
N GLY A 36 -10.15 3.73 -14.56
CA GLY A 36 -11.23 2.75 -14.66
C GLY A 36 -11.22 1.67 -13.58
N GLY A 37 -10.21 1.67 -12.69
CA GLY A 37 -10.11 0.70 -11.61
C GLY A 37 -11.31 0.72 -10.66
N SER A 38 -11.84 -0.47 -10.37
CA SER A 38 -12.99 -0.63 -9.47
C SER A 38 -12.62 -0.31 -8.01
N VAL A 39 -13.48 0.48 -7.33
CA VAL A 39 -13.19 0.98 -5.98
C VAL A 39 -13.20 -0.13 -4.92
N TYR A 40 -14.14 -1.06 -5.02
CA TYR A 40 -14.40 -2.10 -4.00
C TYR A 40 -14.21 -3.53 -4.51
N ASP A 41 -13.70 -3.70 -5.72
CA ASP A 41 -13.31 -5.01 -6.21
C ASP A 41 -12.09 -5.48 -5.41
N LEU A 42 -12.25 -6.57 -4.65
CA LEU A 42 -11.15 -7.14 -3.85
C LEU A 42 -9.99 -7.61 -4.73
N SER A 43 -10.25 -7.95 -5.99
CA SER A 43 -9.22 -8.26 -6.96
C SER A 43 -8.47 -7.04 -7.48
N ASN A 44 -8.91 -5.82 -7.14
CA ASN A 44 -8.21 -4.56 -7.41
C ASN A 44 -7.51 -3.98 -6.17
N LEU A 45 -7.60 -4.63 -5.00
CA LEU A 45 -6.99 -4.14 -3.76
C LEU A 45 -5.76 -4.97 -3.37
N MET A 46 -4.67 -4.29 -3.02
CA MET A 46 -3.46 -4.89 -2.47
C MET A 46 -3.14 -4.31 -1.10
N ILE A 47 -2.69 -5.15 -0.16
CA ILE A 47 -2.17 -4.71 1.14
C ILE A 47 -0.67 -4.45 0.99
N MET A 48 -0.24 -3.23 1.31
CA MET A 48 1.16 -2.81 1.21
C MET A 48 1.67 -2.22 2.51
N THR A 49 3.00 -2.21 2.68
CA THR A 49 3.65 -1.38 3.69
C THR A 49 3.79 0.05 3.18
N PRO A 50 3.83 1.07 4.05
CA PRO A 50 3.98 2.47 3.63
C PRO A 50 5.24 2.74 2.80
N ARG A 51 6.36 2.12 3.15
CA ARG A 51 7.61 2.24 2.36
C ARG A 51 7.43 1.65 0.96
N PHE A 52 6.93 0.42 0.85
CA PHE A 52 6.74 -0.22 -0.45
C PHE A 52 5.66 0.48 -1.30
N HIS A 53 4.60 0.98 -0.68
CA HIS A 53 3.57 1.75 -1.38
C HIS A 53 4.13 3.03 -2.00
N LYS A 54 5.11 3.69 -1.36
CA LYS A 54 5.84 4.80 -2.00
C LYS A 54 6.64 4.32 -3.20
N ASP A 55 7.37 3.21 -3.06
CA ASP A 55 8.24 2.71 -4.13
C ASP A 55 7.42 2.34 -5.39
N VAL A 56 6.29 1.65 -5.23
CA VAL A 56 5.40 1.31 -6.37
C VAL A 56 4.79 2.55 -7.03
N LEU A 57 4.54 3.63 -6.28
CA LEU A 57 4.06 4.88 -6.84
C LEU A 57 5.15 5.74 -7.48
N ASP A 58 6.42 5.43 -7.21
CA ASP A 58 7.54 6.11 -7.83
C ASP A 58 7.69 5.64 -9.28
N ARG A 59 7.59 6.58 -10.22
CA ARG A 59 7.76 6.28 -11.65
C ARG A 59 9.10 5.58 -11.92
N THR A 60 10.15 5.93 -11.18
CA THR A 60 11.49 5.33 -11.36
C THR A 60 11.53 3.85 -11.02
N TYR A 61 10.65 3.35 -10.14
CA TYR A 61 10.56 1.93 -9.81
C TYR A 61 10.14 1.08 -11.02
N HIS A 62 9.27 1.61 -11.88
CA HIS A 62 8.80 0.92 -13.08
C HIS A 62 9.71 1.10 -14.30
N TYR A 63 10.48 2.20 -14.37
CA TYR A 63 11.30 2.54 -15.54
C TYR A 63 12.81 2.41 -15.32
N SER A 64 13.28 1.95 -14.16
CA SER A 64 14.71 1.78 -13.85
C SER A 64 15.37 0.56 -14.49
N SER A 65 14.63 -0.25 -15.26
CA SER A 65 15.20 -1.36 -16.05
C SER A 65 15.56 -0.99 -17.50
N GLU A 66 15.46 0.29 -17.91
CA GLU A 66 15.76 0.73 -19.29
C GLU A 66 16.77 1.88 -19.40
N ILE A 67 17.79 1.95 -18.53
CA ILE A 67 19.01 2.73 -18.77
C ILE A 67 20.25 1.90 -18.46
#